data_AF-A0A2N2T865-F1
#
_entry.id   AF-A0A2N2T865-F1
#
_cell.length_a   1.000
_cell.length_b   1.000
_cell.length_c   1.000
_cell.angle_alpha   90.00
_cell.angle_beta   90.00
_cell.angle_gamma   90.00
#
_symmetry.space_group_name_H-M   'P 1'
#
loop_
_entity.id
_entity.type
_entity.pdbx_description
1 polymer ?
#
loop_
_entity_poly.entity_id
_entity_poly.type
_entity_poly.pdbx_seq_one_letter_code
_entity_poly.pdbx_strand_id
1 'polypeptide(L)'
;MNDPDAPLRLDIPEALRCARYRIEARALTAVHWPAFAGSMLRGAFGHALRRLVCVTGQPECDGCPVLGACPYPHIFETPAPAGARRSYSRVPPGFVLQPPQRGEGCLRPGEPTTFHLVLLDRATAHRDLARSALQSALATGLGREHGRLQLAG
;
A
#
# COMPACT_ATOMS: atom_id res chain seq x y z
N MET A 1 -36.69 -9.83 -0.32
CA MET A 1 -36.76 -10.29 1.08
C MET A 1 -35.38 -10.87 1.39
N ASN A 2 -34.50 -10.08 2.00
CA ASN A 2 -33.15 -10.53 2.37
C ASN A 2 -33.31 -11.32 3.67
N ASP A 3 -32.96 -12.60 3.65
CA ASP A 3 -32.92 -13.43 4.85
C ASP A 3 -31.69 -13.03 5.70
N PRO A 4 -31.88 -12.46 6.90
CA PRO A 4 -30.77 -12.04 7.75
C PRO A 4 -29.98 -13.23 8.34
N ASP A 5 -30.51 -14.45 8.29
CA ASP A 5 -29.86 -15.68 8.78
C ASP A 5 -29.21 -16.50 7.66
N ALA A 6 -29.20 -16.00 6.41
CA ALA A 6 -28.47 -16.66 5.33
C ALA A 6 -26.96 -16.73 5.69
N PRO A 7 -26.36 -17.95 5.73
CA PRO A 7 -24.98 -18.10 6.15
C PRO A 7 -24.06 -17.31 5.21
N LEU A 8 -23.16 -16.52 5.80
CA LEU A 8 -22.11 -15.80 5.06
C LEU A 8 -21.22 -16.83 4.34
N ARG A 9 -21.48 -17.07 3.06
CA ARG A 9 -20.61 -17.85 2.21
C ARG A 9 -19.44 -16.97 1.77
N LEU A 10 -18.27 -17.24 2.35
CA LEU A 10 -17.01 -16.69 1.87
C LEU A 10 -16.44 -17.68 0.84
N ASP A 11 -16.49 -17.31 -0.44
CA ASP A 11 -15.79 -18.04 -1.50
C ASP A 11 -14.28 -17.77 -1.36
N ILE A 12 -13.63 -18.51 -0.46
CA ILE A 12 -12.19 -18.38 -0.20
C ILE A 12 -11.45 -19.17 -1.30
N PRO A 13 -10.51 -18.56 -2.03
CA PRO A 13 -9.72 -19.29 -3.01
C PRO A 13 -8.94 -20.43 -2.34
N GLU A 14 -8.85 -21.56 -3.02
CA GLU A 14 -8.20 -22.79 -2.52
C GLU A 14 -6.73 -22.57 -2.14
N ALA A 15 -6.07 -21.59 -2.75
CA ALA A 15 -4.73 -21.14 -2.36
C ALA A 15 -4.58 -19.62 -2.48
N LEU A 16 -4.03 -18.99 -1.43
CA LEU A 16 -3.65 -17.57 -1.41
C LEU A 16 -2.13 -17.46 -1.21
N ARG A 17 -1.43 -16.90 -2.20
CA ARG A 17 0.00 -16.59 -2.03
C ARG A 17 0.14 -15.34 -1.15
N CYS A 18 0.97 -15.42 -0.12
CA CYS A 18 1.21 -14.31 0.80
C CYS A 18 2.70 -14.19 1.10
N ALA A 19 3.23 -12.98 1.02
CA ALA A 19 4.61 -12.67 1.39
C ALA A 19 4.60 -11.47 2.35
N ARG A 20 5.13 -11.67 3.56
CA ARG A 20 5.24 -10.63 4.59
C ARG A 20 6.68 -10.16 4.70
N TYR A 21 6.89 -8.87 4.48
CA TYR A 21 8.18 -8.20 4.57
C TYR A 21 8.22 -7.35 5.83
N ARG A 22 9.23 -7.59 6.67
CA ARG A 22 9.55 -6.72 7.80
C ARG A 22 10.41 -5.58 7.29
N ILE A 23 9.95 -4.36 7.53
CA ILE A 23 10.61 -3.14 7.09
C ILE A 23 11.27 -2.51 8.30
N GLU A 24 12.59 -2.53 8.32
CA GLU A 24 13.39 -1.86 9.32
C GLU A 24 13.90 -0.55 8.74
N ALA A 25 13.70 0.54 9.47
CA ALA A 25 14.09 1.86 9.02
C ALA A 25 14.59 2.71 10.18
N ARG A 26 15.34 3.76 9.86
CA ARG A 26 15.82 4.76 10.80
C ARG A 26 15.34 6.14 10.40
N ALA A 27 14.93 6.94 11.38
CA ALA A 27 14.55 8.32 11.17
C ALA A 27 15.78 9.17 10.77
N LEU A 28 15.69 9.84 9.62
CA LEU A 28 16.67 10.85 9.20
C LEU A 28 16.28 12.24 9.69
N THR A 29 14.98 12.49 9.79
CA THR A 29 14.39 13.70 10.39
C THR A 29 13.38 13.29 11.44
N ALA A 30 12.81 14.25 12.17
CA ALA A 30 11.66 13.96 13.01
C ALA A 30 10.52 13.36 12.16
N VAL A 31 9.84 12.33 12.66
CA VAL A 31 8.69 11.70 12.00
C VAL A 31 7.56 11.55 12.99
N HIS A 32 6.41 12.18 12.70
CA HIS A 32 5.22 12.07 13.52
C HIS A 32 4.34 10.90 13.06
N TRP A 33 4.12 9.93 13.93
CA TRP A 33 3.16 8.84 13.74
C TRP A 33 1.78 9.27 14.23
N PRO A 34 0.80 9.43 13.33
CA PRO A 34 -0.58 9.69 13.73
C PRO A 34 -1.27 8.41 14.20
N ALA A 35 -2.46 8.55 14.80
CA ALA A 35 -3.35 7.45 15.17
C ALA A 35 -3.54 6.44 14.04
N PHE A 36 -3.64 6.97 12.81
CA PHE A 36 -3.85 6.24 11.57
C PHE A 36 -2.56 6.12 10.74
N ALA A 37 -1.46 5.71 11.37
CA ALA A 37 -0.16 5.51 10.72
C ALA A 37 -0.23 4.62 9.46
N GLY A 38 -1.15 3.65 9.42
CA GLY A 38 -1.41 2.82 8.25
C GLY A 38 -1.87 3.62 7.02
N SER A 39 -2.77 4.59 7.21
CA SER A 39 -3.25 5.46 6.12
C SER A 39 -2.13 6.37 5.58
N MET A 40 -1.28 6.88 6.47
CA MET A 40 -0.11 7.68 6.08
C MET A 40 0.87 6.84 5.23
N LEU A 41 1.21 5.64 5.70
CA LEU A 41 2.08 4.72 4.97
C LEU A 41 1.47 4.34 3.61
N ARG A 42 0.17 4.01 3.57
CA ARG A 42 -0.56 3.68 2.35
C ARG A 42 -0.51 4.82 1.34
N GLY A 43 -0.81 6.05 1.77
CA GLY A 43 -0.78 7.21 0.90
C GLY A 43 0.60 7.47 0.31
N ALA A 44 1.64 7.45 1.15
CA ALA A 44 3.02 7.65 0.72
C ALA A 44 3.48 6.55 -0.26
N PHE A 45 3.18 5.29 0.05
CA PHE A 45 3.50 4.15 -0.80
C PHE A 45 2.83 4.24 -2.17
N GLY A 46 1.51 4.46 -2.22
CA GLY A 46 0.77 4.56 -3.48
C GLY A 46 1.26 5.72 -4.35
N HIS A 47 1.47 6.88 -3.75
CA HIS A 47 1.95 8.04 -4.48
C HIS A 47 3.38 7.82 -5.03
N ALA A 48 4.27 7.25 -4.23
CA ALA A 48 5.61 6.88 -4.70
C ALA A 48 5.57 5.82 -5.81
N LEU A 49 4.74 4.78 -5.65
CA LEU A 49 4.55 3.74 -6.66
C LEU A 49 4.06 4.33 -7.98
N ARG A 50 3.03 5.19 -7.95
CA ARG A 50 2.51 5.87 -9.15
C ARG A 50 3.60 6.69 -9.83
N ARG A 51 4.38 7.48 -9.08
CA ARG A 51 5.48 8.27 -9.65
C ARG A 51 6.55 7.42 -10.31
N LEU A 52 6.83 6.21 -9.79
CA LEU A 52 7.84 5.32 -10.36
C LEU A 52 7.40 4.69 -11.69
N VAL A 53 6.11 4.44 -11.89
CA VAL A 53 5.63 3.61 -13.03
C VAL A 53 4.74 4.36 -14.02
N CYS A 54 4.19 5.51 -13.64
CA CYS A 54 3.28 6.25 -14.50
C CYS A 54 4.05 6.93 -15.63
N VAL A 55 3.88 6.42 -16.85
CA VAL A 55 4.50 6.98 -18.07
C VAL A 55 3.67 8.10 -18.71
N THR A 56 2.38 8.21 -18.36
CA THR A 56 1.46 9.19 -18.98
C THR A 56 1.38 10.51 -18.22
N GLY A 57 1.70 10.52 -16.93
CA GLY A 57 1.57 11.69 -16.06
C GLY A 57 0.12 12.16 -15.79
N GLN A 58 -0.90 11.47 -16.32
CA GLN A 58 -2.31 11.86 -16.17
C GLN A 58 -2.74 11.94 -14.71
N PRO A 59 -3.57 12.91 -14.29
CA PRO A 59 -3.94 13.11 -12.89
C PRO A 59 -4.63 11.89 -12.27
N GLU A 60 -5.41 11.17 -13.07
CA GLU A 60 -6.17 9.98 -12.69
C GLU A 60 -5.84 8.81 -13.61
N CYS A 61 -6.08 7.58 -13.12
CA CYS A 61 -5.87 6.36 -13.93
C CYS A 61 -7.10 5.99 -14.78
N ASP A 62 -8.26 6.61 -14.53
CA ASP A 62 -9.48 6.35 -15.27
C ASP A 62 -9.32 6.81 -16.73
N GLY A 63 -9.61 5.91 -17.67
CA GLY A 63 -9.39 6.16 -19.10
C GLY A 63 -7.92 6.13 -19.55
N CYS A 64 -6.98 5.71 -18.70
CA CYS A 64 -5.57 5.62 -19.06
C CYS A 64 -5.32 4.58 -20.17
N PRO A 65 -4.62 4.93 -21.27
CA PRO A 65 -4.43 4.05 -22.44
C PRO A 65 -3.62 2.79 -22.14
N VAL A 66 -2.86 2.77 -21.04
CA VAL A 66 -1.99 1.66 -20.64
C VAL A 66 -2.48 0.95 -19.37
N LEU A 67 -3.72 1.20 -18.93
CA LEU A 67 -4.24 0.70 -17.66
C LEU A 67 -4.07 -0.83 -17.48
N GLY A 68 -4.32 -1.60 -18.54
CA GLY A 68 -4.22 -3.07 -18.49
C GLY A 68 -2.79 -3.60 -18.25
N ALA A 69 -1.78 -2.91 -18.77
CA ALA A 69 -0.37 -3.28 -18.63
C ALA A 69 0.34 -2.56 -17.47
N CYS A 70 -0.26 -1.49 -16.93
CA CYS A 70 0.33 -0.70 -15.87
C CYS A 70 0.39 -1.50 -14.56
N PRO A 71 1.55 -1.60 -13.88
CA PRO A 71 1.65 -2.33 -12.61
C PRO A 71 0.98 -1.61 -11.43
N TYR A 72 0.73 -0.30 -11.53
CA TYR A 72 0.10 0.48 -10.46
C TYR A 72 -1.30 -0.05 -10.06
N PRO A 73 -2.29 -0.20 -10.98
CA PRO A 73 -3.60 -0.75 -10.64
C PRO A 73 -3.52 -2.19 -10.12
N HIS A 74 -2.59 -3.02 -10.60
CA HIS A 74 -2.41 -4.40 -10.11
C HIS A 74 -1.96 -4.48 -8.64
N ILE A 75 -1.36 -3.40 -8.12
CA ILE A 75 -0.86 -3.34 -6.74
C ILE A 75 -1.77 -2.47 -5.86
N PHE A 76 -2.15 -1.27 -6.32
CA PHE A 76 -2.70 -0.21 -5.45
C PHE A 76 -4.18 0.12 -5.68
N GLU A 77 -4.65 0.03 -6.93
CA GLU A 77 -6.02 0.37 -7.33
C GLU A 77 -6.59 -0.74 -8.20
N THR A 78 -6.80 -1.92 -7.61
CA THR A 78 -7.30 -3.09 -8.34
C THR A 78 -8.69 -2.76 -8.93
N PRO A 79 -8.80 -2.60 -10.27
CA PRO A 79 -10.08 -2.29 -10.88
C PRO A 79 -11.02 -3.47 -10.68
N ALA A 80 -12.31 -3.18 -10.48
CA ALA A 80 -13.30 -4.24 -10.38
C ALA A 80 -13.37 -5.04 -11.69
N PRO A 81 -13.59 -6.37 -11.64
CA PRO A 81 -13.82 -7.17 -12.83
C PRO A 81 -14.97 -6.60 -13.67
N ALA A 82 -14.88 -6.72 -15.00
CA ALA A 82 -15.99 -6.36 -15.89
C ALA A 82 -17.25 -7.15 -15.49
N GLY A 83 -18.35 -6.45 -15.18
CA GLY A 83 -19.61 -7.05 -14.75
C GLY A 83 -19.82 -7.14 -13.22
N ALA A 84 -18.89 -6.66 -12.39
CA ALA A 84 -19.09 -6.60 -10.94
C ALA A 84 -20.27 -5.67 -10.57
N ARG A 85 -21.16 -6.13 -9.67
CA ARG A 85 -22.24 -5.29 -9.11
C ARG A 85 -21.62 -4.08 -8.39
N ARG A 86 -22.09 -2.88 -8.76
CA ARG A 86 -21.54 -1.54 -8.43
C ARG A 86 -21.41 -1.19 -6.94
N SER A 87 -21.75 -2.10 -6.01
CA SER A 87 -21.72 -1.83 -4.56
C SER A 87 -20.33 -1.96 -3.93
N TYR A 88 -19.35 -2.53 -4.62
CA TYR A 88 -17.93 -2.48 -4.24
C TYR A 88 -17.16 -1.78 -5.36
N SER A 89 -16.98 -0.47 -5.24
CA SER A 89 -16.37 0.37 -6.29
C SER A 89 -14.90 0.08 -6.54
N ARG A 90 -14.20 -0.64 -5.63
CA ARG A 90 -12.82 -1.11 -5.79
C ARG A 90 -12.63 -2.45 -5.08
N VAL A 91 -11.94 -3.39 -5.72
CA VAL A 91 -11.46 -4.60 -5.04
C VAL A 91 -10.36 -4.17 -4.06
N PRO A 92 -10.32 -4.72 -2.83
CA PRO A 92 -9.23 -4.42 -1.91
C PRO A 92 -7.87 -4.66 -2.60
N PRO A 93 -6.93 -3.72 -2.50
CA PRO A 93 -5.63 -3.89 -3.12
C PRO A 93 -4.92 -5.12 -2.52
N GLY A 94 -4.10 -5.78 -3.34
CA GLY A 94 -3.38 -7.00 -2.96
C GLY A 94 -2.23 -6.76 -1.97
N PHE A 95 -2.32 -5.77 -1.09
CA PHE A 95 -1.29 -5.53 -0.07
C PHE A 95 -1.87 -4.98 1.24
N VAL A 96 -1.13 -5.16 2.32
CA VAL A 96 -1.41 -4.59 3.64
C VAL A 96 -0.16 -3.90 4.17
N LEU A 97 -0.28 -2.63 4.55
CA LEU A 97 0.74 -1.93 5.34
C LEU A 97 0.33 -1.96 6.81
N GLN A 98 1.05 -2.76 7.60
CA GLN A 98 0.83 -2.87 9.03
C GLN A 98 1.71 -1.84 9.73
N PRO A 99 1.14 -0.81 10.38
CA PRO A 99 1.91 0.26 11.01
C PRO A 99 2.77 -0.24 12.18
N PRO A 100 3.72 0.57 12.67
CA PRO A 100 4.48 0.26 13.89
C PRO A 100 3.56 0.04 15.10
N GLN A 101 3.94 -0.89 15.99
CA GLN A 101 3.18 -1.19 17.21
C GLN A 101 3.26 -0.09 18.28
N ARG A 102 4.17 0.89 18.12
CA ARG A 102 4.41 1.97 19.09
C ARG A 102 3.18 2.86 19.33
N GLY A 103 2.23 2.89 18.40
CA GLY A 103 1.10 3.82 18.43
C GLY A 103 1.50 5.24 18.03
N GLU A 104 0.72 6.22 18.48
CA GLU A 104 1.00 7.64 18.24
C GLU A 104 2.31 8.10 18.88
N GLY A 105 3.00 9.03 18.22
CA GLY A 105 4.19 9.64 18.80
C GLY A 105 5.14 10.23 17.75
N CYS A 106 6.31 10.67 18.20
CA CYS A 106 7.33 11.26 17.34
C CYS A 106 8.62 10.44 17.41
N LEU A 107 9.14 10.01 16.26
CA LEU A 107 10.50 9.52 16.13
C LEU A 107 11.45 10.70 16.06
N ARG A 108 12.51 10.66 16.87
CA ARG A 108 13.63 11.59 16.76
C ARG A 108 14.60 11.12 15.67
N PRO A 109 15.38 12.02 15.03
CA PRO A 109 16.46 11.61 14.14
C PRO A 109 17.36 10.57 14.81
N GLY A 110 17.71 9.53 14.06
CA GLY A 110 18.46 8.38 14.55
C GLY A 110 17.61 7.30 15.22
N GLU A 111 16.34 7.52 15.58
CA GLU A 111 15.52 6.45 16.18
C GLU A 111 15.14 5.37 15.15
N PRO A 112 15.18 4.08 15.54
CA PRO A 112 14.71 3.00 14.69
C PRO A 112 13.19 2.91 14.68
N THR A 113 12.63 2.35 13.61
CA THR A 113 11.23 1.97 13.52
C THR A 113 11.07 0.72 12.68
N THR A 114 10.00 -0.02 12.96
CA THR A 114 9.66 -1.23 12.24
C THR A 114 8.19 -1.25 11.92
N PHE A 115 7.87 -1.60 10.68
CA PHE A 115 6.52 -1.86 10.21
C PHE A 115 6.56 -3.00 9.18
N HIS A 116 5.41 -3.40 8.64
CA HIS A 116 5.37 -4.52 7.69
C HIS A 116 4.60 -4.17 6.42
N LEU A 117 5.08 -4.71 5.30
CA LEU A 117 4.35 -4.79 4.05
C LEU A 117 4.01 -6.24 3.79
N VAL A 118 2.73 -6.54 3.61
CA VAL A 118 2.25 -7.86 3.17
C VAL A 118 1.79 -7.72 1.73
N LEU A 119 2.28 -8.58 0.84
CA LEU A 119 1.80 -8.71 -0.54
C LEU A 119 1.00 -9.99 -0.69
N LEU A 120 -0.13 -9.90 -1.40
CA LEU A 120 -1.11 -10.96 -1.58
C LEU A 120 -1.28 -11.27 -3.08
N ASP A 121 -1.34 -12.56 -3.38
CA ASP A 121 -1.60 -13.12 -4.70
C ASP A 121 -0.79 -12.44 -5.83
N ARG A 122 -1.46 -11.81 -6.81
CA ARG A 122 -0.81 -11.14 -7.95
C ARG A 122 0.21 -10.08 -7.55
N ALA A 123 -0.01 -9.39 -6.42
CA ALA A 123 0.91 -8.35 -5.96
C ALA A 123 2.29 -8.93 -5.55
N THR A 124 2.36 -10.23 -5.21
CA THR A 124 3.62 -10.88 -4.85
C THR A 124 4.64 -10.90 -6.01
N ALA A 125 4.17 -10.89 -7.26
CA ALA A 125 5.02 -10.80 -8.45
C ALA A 125 5.71 -9.43 -8.60
N HIS A 126 5.25 -8.40 -7.88
CA HIS A 126 5.77 -7.04 -7.96
C HIS A 126 6.62 -6.63 -6.75
N ARG A 127 7.21 -7.59 -6.03
CA ARG A 127 7.97 -7.36 -4.79
C ARG A 127 9.06 -6.28 -4.93
N ASP A 128 9.83 -6.30 -6.02
CA ASP A 128 11.00 -5.43 -6.19
C ASP A 128 10.57 -4.00 -6.52
N LEU A 129 9.47 -3.87 -7.27
CA LEU A 129 8.80 -2.60 -7.51
C LEU A 129 8.21 -2.04 -6.20
N ALA A 130 7.55 -2.89 -5.40
CA ALA A 130 6.99 -2.48 -4.11
C ALA A 130 8.10 -2.01 -3.14
N ARG A 131 9.24 -2.72 -3.10
CA ARG A 131 10.42 -2.29 -2.34
C ARG A 131 10.91 -0.92 -2.79
N SER A 132 11.06 -0.73 -4.09
CA SER A 132 11.54 0.53 -4.68
C SER A 132 10.60 1.70 -4.38
N ALA A 133 9.28 1.46 -4.50
CA ALA A 133 8.26 2.43 -4.15
C ALA A 133 8.30 2.80 -2.66
N LEU A 134 8.47 1.81 -1.78
CA LEU A 134 8.58 2.06 -0.36
C LEU A 134 9.86 2.84 -0.01
N GLN A 135 11.01 2.48 -0.58
CA GLN A 135 12.25 3.23 -0.42
C GLN A 135 12.08 4.70 -0.83
N SER A 136 11.48 4.93 -2.01
CA SER A 136 11.20 6.29 -2.50
C SER A 136 10.23 7.05 -1.59
N ALA A 137 9.18 6.39 -1.09
CA ALA A 137 8.21 6.98 -0.17
C ALA A 137 8.89 7.45 1.13
N LEU A 138 9.69 6.57 1.74
CA LEU A 138 10.42 6.86 2.99
C LEU A 138 11.44 7.99 2.81
N ALA A 139 12.16 8.01 1.68
CA ALA A 139 13.14 9.04 1.36
C ALA A 139 12.50 10.39 1.01
N THR A 140 11.33 10.40 0.35
CA THR A 140 10.59 11.64 0.04
C THR A 140 9.99 12.26 1.29
N GLY A 141 9.56 11.42 2.24
CA GLY A 141 9.04 11.81 3.54
C GLY A 141 7.57 11.45 3.75
N LEU A 142 7.22 11.26 5.02
CA LEU A 142 5.90 10.81 5.48
C LEU A 142 5.15 11.92 6.20
N GLY A 143 3.83 11.93 6.04
CA GLY A 143 2.94 12.87 6.72
C GLY A 143 3.11 14.31 6.25
N ARG A 144 2.49 15.24 6.98
CA ARG A 144 2.48 16.68 6.65
C ARG A 144 3.86 17.33 6.79
N GLU A 145 4.64 16.85 7.75
CA GLU A 145 5.99 17.37 8.05
C GLU A 145 7.07 16.72 7.17
N HIS A 146 6.69 15.86 6.21
CA HIS A 146 7.61 15.15 5.31
C HIS A 146 8.76 14.45 6.04
N GLY A 147 8.43 13.79 7.16
CA GLY A 147 9.40 13.10 8.00
C GLY A 147 10.07 11.95 7.23
N ARG A 148 11.39 12.01 7.05
CA ARG A 148 12.15 11.06 6.23
C ARG A 148 12.66 9.88 7.05
N LEU A 149 12.54 8.70 6.46
CA LEU A 149 13.08 7.45 6.97
C LEU A 149 14.05 6.87 5.93
N GLN A 150 15.08 6.16 6.39
CA GLN A 150 15.97 5.37 5.56
C GLN A 150 15.78 3.90 5.89
N LEU A 151 15.65 3.03 4.89
CA LEU A 151 15.69 1.58 5.14
C LEU A 151 17.04 1.18 5.74
N ALA A 152 17.01 0.33 6.76
CA ALA A 152 18.20 -0.38 7.21
C ALA A 152 18.66 -1.32 6.07
N GLY A 153 19.97 -1.35 5.83
CA GLY A 153 20.60 -2.17 4.80
C GLY A 153 20.60 -3.65 5.15
#